data_AF-A0AAD6UQA1-F1
#
_entry.id   AF-A0AAD6UQA1-F1
#
_cell.length_a   1.000
_cell.length_b   1.000
_cell.length_c   1.000
_cell.angle_alpha   90.00
_cell.angle_beta   90.00
_cell.angle_gamma   90.00
#
_symmetry.space_group_name_H-M   'P 1'
#
loop_
_entity.id
_entity.type
_entity.pdbx_description
1 polymer ?
#
loop_
_entity_poly.entity_id
_entity_poly.type
_entity_poly.pdbx_seq_one_letter_code
_entity_poly.pdbx_strand_id
1 'polypeptide(L)'
;MVLADSWLQEVPCRANLSVVRNQGKSRSKHLRLNGLVASSCDHGLPAGFADILIGEAFAIVQYAQRIHLRQKNSPPYPRAFQWLRVQSYDAYCSWIVNQLNRLRELFPEETWLHELVQKMEGQIPASHIGGHGKRCNKMYQPAYFPCRAHFHGETAEHVWPYLNPFGPSLRQMNAGARHDNINFAIDAWNRKKLLRMSDQLGDEREEALHVASQNVALFRQLSEKHKDKVGSWSRQSRKIEERKGEIHSVYHHNFQTAATIDDVLDSLKNNSAKTDHSVNQTTVAEWICWGIELERAQLEIHAYLKAQQDHPMQETWDTIVRLRDSLNEELSCFRPRQAALWPQLELSALDVNQPEDTVIQLPSRLLGGKSLFTVDAASMEQEVLLRCAQANSQILAVREKTITLSIVRGSREFDYRGQRGVTRAQRSQQHASLLRDLEIIVYNAARNALTALKCAEADAFPHMSLSDTVRKDTHVFRMRGDSRIVNGTMWDLRMGGIDATDVLGEISGRNTADSDSDSDSDDKVDPALP
;
A
#
# COMPACT_ATOMS: atom_id res chain seq x y z
N MET A 1 -37.34 -23.56 20.80
CA MET A 1 -35.89 -23.74 21.01
C MET A 1 -35.38 -22.48 21.69
N VAL A 2 -35.20 -22.52 23.01
CA VAL A 2 -34.67 -21.39 23.78
C VAL A 2 -33.15 -21.43 23.59
N LEU A 3 -32.64 -20.53 22.76
CA LEU A 3 -31.21 -20.39 22.53
C LEU A 3 -30.63 -19.63 23.74
N ALA A 4 -29.68 -20.23 24.44
CA ALA A 4 -29.03 -19.59 25.58
C ALA A 4 -28.28 -18.31 25.14
N ASP A 5 -28.23 -17.29 25.99
CA ASP A 5 -27.57 -16.00 25.71
C ASP A 5 -26.04 -16.13 25.45
N SER A 6 -25.43 -17.27 25.79
CA SER A 6 -24.01 -17.54 25.62
C SER A 6 -23.53 -17.69 24.16
N TRP A 7 -24.44 -17.76 23.19
CA TRP A 7 -24.11 -18.00 21.77
C TRP A 7 -24.11 -16.71 20.91
N LEU A 8 -24.40 -15.55 21.49
CA LEU A 8 -24.49 -14.26 20.78
C LEU A 8 -23.21 -13.40 20.88
N GLN A 9 -22.16 -13.88 21.56
CA GLN A 9 -20.82 -13.27 21.59
C GLN A 9 -19.76 -14.19 20.96
N GLU A 10 -20.03 -14.68 19.76
CA GLU A 10 -19.03 -15.40 18.97
C GLU A 10 -18.08 -14.40 18.27
N VAL A 11 -17.07 -13.93 19.04
CA VAL A 11 -15.68 -13.54 18.67
C VAL A 11 -15.23 -12.09 18.99
N PRO A 12 -14.00 -11.92 19.56
CA PRO A 12 -13.46 -10.69 20.14
C PRO A 12 -12.78 -9.75 19.12
N CYS A 13 -13.42 -9.45 17.98
CA CYS A 13 -12.87 -8.47 17.05
C CYS A 13 -13.69 -7.17 17.07
N ARG A 14 -13.01 -6.03 17.22
CA ARG A 14 -13.63 -4.69 17.14
C ARG A 14 -13.83 -4.27 15.68
N ALA A 15 -14.39 -5.14 14.84
CA ALA A 15 -14.59 -4.84 13.43
C ALA A 15 -15.56 -3.66 13.25
N ASN A 16 -15.25 -2.77 12.31
CA ASN A 16 -16.12 -1.67 11.89
C ASN A 16 -16.96 -2.06 10.67
N LEU A 17 -17.43 -3.31 10.63
CA LEU A 17 -18.21 -3.86 9.52
C LEU A 17 -19.64 -4.19 9.94
N SER A 18 -20.59 -3.86 9.07
CA SER A 18 -22.02 -4.03 9.34
C SER A 18 -22.41 -5.50 9.51
N VAL A 19 -21.82 -6.40 8.72
CA VAL A 19 -22.03 -7.86 8.79
C VAL A 19 -21.62 -8.44 10.14
N VAL A 20 -20.56 -7.91 10.78
CA VAL A 20 -20.12 -8.37 12.10
C VAL A 20 -21.00 -7.77 13.21
N ARG A 21 -21.30 -6.47 13.16
CA ARG A 21 -22.02 -5.75 14.24
C ARG A 21 -23.52 -6.08 14.31
N ASN A 22 -24.11 -6.43 13.17
CA ASN A 22 -25.54 -6.69 13.03
C ASN A 22 -25.85 -8.19 12.87
N GLN A 23 -24.95 -9.07 13.30
CA GLN A 23 -25.20 -10.52 13.34
C GLN A 23 -26.49 -10.82 14.11
N GLY A 24 -27.39 -11.58 13.47
CA GLY A 24 -28.69 -11.96 14.05
C GLY A 24 -29.63 -10.79 14.36
N LYS A 25 -29.35 -9.57 13.89
CA LYS A 25 -30.22 -8.39 14.08
C LYS A 25 -30.97 -8.06 12.79
N SER A 26 -32.29 -7.97 12.88
CA SER A 26 -33.12 -7.54 11.77
C SER A 26 -32.87 -6.06 11.43
N ARG A 27 -32.60 -5.77 10.15
CA ARG A 27 -32.49 -4.39 9.64
C ARG A 27 -33.85 -3.79 9.30
N SER A 28 -34.86 -4.62 9.03
CA SER A 28 -36.19 -4.18 8.63
C SER A 28 -37.26 -4.99 9.35
N LYS A 29 -37.91 -4.36 10.34
CA LYS A 29 -38.92 -5.01 11.20
C LYS A 29 -40.20 -5.43 10.45
N HIS A 30 -40.42 -4.89 9.25
CA HIS A 30 -41.66 -5.08 8.48
C HIS A 30 -41.51 -6.02 7.27
N LEU A 31 -40.32 -6.62 7.08
CA LEU A 31 -40.10 -7.57 6.00
C LEU A 31 -40.09 -9.00 6.53
N ARG A 32 -40.79 -9.90 5.83
CA ARG A 32 -40.73 -11.36 6.11
C ARG A 32 -39.32 -11.91 5.90
N LEU A 33 -38.62 -11.40 4.88
CA LEU A 33 -37.25 -11.75 4.52
C LEU A 33 -36.43 -10.47 4.45
N ASN A 34 -35.31 -10.44 5.17
CA ASN A 34 -34.42 -9.28 5.28
C ASN A 34 -33.35 -9.22 4.18
N GLY A 35 -33.18 -10.29 3.41
CA GLY A 35 -32.16 -10.37 2.36
C GLY A 35 -31.88 -11.79 1.88
N LEU A 36 -30.73 -11.95 1.22
CA LEU A 36 -30.21 -13.22 0.71
C LEU A 36 -28.75 -13.36 1.13
N VAL A 37 -28.34 -14.59 1.43
CA VAL A 37 -26.92 -14.96 1.48
C VAL A 37 -26.64 -15.91 0.33
N ALA A 38 -25.48 -15.75 -0.29
CA ALA A 38 -25.00 -16.60 -1.37
C ALA A 38 -23.67 -17.26 -1.00
N SER A 39 -23.45 -18.46 -1.50
CA SER A 39 -22.15 -19.12 -1.54
C SER A 39 -21.80 -19.40 -3.00
N SER A 40 -20.65 -18.88 -3.41
CA SER A 40 -20.16 -18.91 -4.78
C SER A 40 -18.75 -19.49 -4.83
N CYS A 41 -18.34 -19.90 -6.04
CA CYS A 41 -16.93 -20.13 -6.29
C CYS A 41 -16.22 -18.83 -6.68
N ASP A 42 -14.90 -18.84 -6.65
CA ASP A 42 -14.09 -17.65 -7.00
C ASP A 42 -14.33 -17.14 -8.43
N HIS A 43 -14.81 -17.99 -9.34
CA HIS A 43 -15.21 -17.54 -10.68
C HIS A 43 -16.45 -16.63 -10.69
N GLY A 44 -17.05 -16.36 -9.52
CA GLY A 44 -18.26 -15.54 -9.40
C GLY A 44 -19.51 -16.27 -9.87
N LEU A 45 -19.57 -17.59 -9.69
CA LEU A 45 -20.75 -18.42 -9.94
C LEU A 45 -21.40 -18.83 -8.61
N PRO A 46 -22.47 -18.14 -8.18
CA PRO A 46 -23.27 -18.54 -7.04
C PRO A 46 -23.94 -19.89 -7.29
N ALA A 47 -23.87 -20.77 -6.29
CA ALA A 47 -24.39 -22.14 -6.38
C ALA A 47 -25.13 -22.58 -5.11
N GLY A 48 -25.16 -21.75 -4.07
CA GLY A 48 -26.02 -21.95 -2.91
C GLY A 48 -26.58 -20.61 -2.45
N PHE A 49 -27.88 -20.56 -2.21
CA PHE A 49 -28.56 -19.39 -1.64
C PHE A 49 -29.35 -19.80 -0.41
N ALA A 50 -29.49 -18.87 0.53
CA ALA A 50 -30.42 -19.00 1.63
C ALA A 50 -31.09 -17.65 1.92
N ASP A 51 -32.36 -17.72 2.29
CA ASP A 51 -33.12 -16.54 2.70
C ASP A 51 -32.71 -16.07 4.09
N ILE A 52 -32.46 -14.76 4.19
CA ILE A 52 -32.12 -14.12 5.46
C ILE A 52 -33.43 -13.80 6.20
N LEU A 53 -33.73 -14.59 7.24
CA LEU A 53 -34.91 -14.37 8.09
C LEU A 53 -34.68 -13.24 9.10
N ILE A 54 -33.58 -13.29 9.87
CA ILE A 54 -33.27 -12.34 10.95
C ILE A 54 -31.78 -12.02 10.92
N GLY A 55 -31.41 -10.94 10.22
CA GLY A 55 -30.00 -10.57 10.05
C GLY A 55 -29.16 -11.67 9.41
N GLU A 56 -27.89 -11.40 9.10
CA GLU A 56 -26.98 -12.38 8.48
C GLU A 56 -26.48 -13.44 9.45
N ALA A 57 -27.39 -14.06 10.22
CA ALA A 57 -27.06 -15.07 11.22
C ALA A 57 -26.22 -16.18 10.60
N PHE A 58 -25.11 -16.52 11.27
CA PHE A 58 -24.15 -17.49 10.79
C PHE A 58 -24.72 -18.88 10.45
N ALA A 59 -25.82 -19.29 11.07
CA ALA A 59 -26.53 -20.52 10.71
C ALA A 59 -27.07 -20.48 9.26
N ILE A 60 -27.60 -19.33 8.82
CA ILE A 60 -28.13 -19.14 7.46
C ILE A 60 -26.99 -19.23 6.43
N VAL A 61 -25.81 -18.67 6.76
CA VAL A 61 -24.59 -18.80 5.93
C VAL A 61 -24.21 -20.27 5.75
N GLN A 62 -24.35 -21.11 6.79
CA GLN A 62 -24.07 -22.55 6.69
C GLN A 62 -25.00 -23.27 5.72
N TYR A 63 -26.28 -22.89 5.65
CA TYR A 63 -27.20 -23.46 4.67
C TYR A 63 -26.74 -23.17 3.24
N ALA A 64 -26.38 -21.92 2.93
CA ALA A 64 -25.88 -21.56 1.60
C ALA A 64 -24.55 -22.27 1.27
N GLN A 65 -23.60 -22.32 2.22
CA GLN A 65 -22.35 -23.06 2.05
C GLN A 65 -22.60 -24.54 1.77
N ARG A 66 -23.47 -25.19 2.55
CA ARG A 66 -23.80 -26.60 2.39
C ARG A 66 -24.35 -26.88 0.99
N ILE A 67 -25.29 -26.08 0.50
CA ILE A 67 -25.86 -26.28 -0.84
C ILE A 67 -24.77 -26.15 -1.91
N HIS A 68 -23.91 -25.13 -1.81
CA HIS A 68 -22.78 -24.96 -2.73
C HIS A 68 -21.84 -26.17 -2.72
N LEU A 69 -21.49 -26.68 -1.54
CA LEU A 69 -20.58 -27.81 -1.40
C LEU A 69 -21.20 -29.13 -1.87
N ARG A 70 -22.51 -29.32 -1.68
CA ARG A 70 -23.25 -30.49 -2.19
C ARG A 70 -23.18 -30.61 -3.70
N GLN A 71 -23.36 -29.52 -4.43
CA GLN A 71 -23.27 -29.54 -5.90
C GLN A 71 -21.92 -30.07 -6.44
N LYS A 72 -20.86 -29.99 -5.62
CA LYS A 72 -19.50 -30.41 -6.01
C LYS A 72 -19.04 -31.72 -5.38
N ASN A 73 -19.70 -32.20 -4.32
CA ASN A 73 -19.17 -33.27 -3.46
C ASN A 73 -20.22 -34.25 -2.91
N SER A 74 -21.50 -34.16 -3.32
CA SER A 74 -22.52 -35.07 -2.80
C SER A 74 -22.23 -36.53 -3.20
N PRO A 75 -22.34 -37.50 -2.27
CA PRO A 75 -22.34 -38.93 -2.61
C PRO A 75 -23.36 -39.29 -3.70
N PRO A 76 -23.13 -40.34 -4.52
CA PRO A 76 -22.10 -41.37 -4.37
C PRO A 76 -20.79 -41.07 -5.13
N TYR A 77 -20.68 -39.92 -5.80
CA TYR A 77 -19.50 -39.56 -6.59
C TYR A 77 -18.80 -38.32 -6.01
N PRO A 78 -18.18 -38.41 -4.81
CA PRO A 78 -17.29 -37.34 -4.37
C PRO A 78 -16.18 -37.24 -5.41
N ARG A 79 -16.16 -36.15 -6.19
CA ARG A 79 -14.99 -35.85 -7.01
C ARG A 79 -13.84 -35.71 -6.03
N ALA A 80 -12.90 -36.65 -6.05
CA ALA A 80 -11.72 -36.69 -5.21
C ALA A 80 -10.81 -35.49 -5.53
N PHE A 81 -11.23 -34.29 -5.16
CA PHE A 81 -10.43 -33.10 -5.28
C PHE A 81 -9.53 -33.03 -4.05
N GLN A 82 -8.24 -33.32 -4.29
CA GLN A 82 -7.17 -33.30 -3.30
C GLN A 82 -6.74 -31.87 -2.90
N TRP A 83 -7.42 -30.84 -3.39
CA TRP A 83 -7.01 -29.45 -3.20
C TRP A 83 -7.62 -28.81 -1.95
N LEU A 84 -6.79 -28.06 -1.25
CA LEU A 84 -7.17 -27.18 -0.15
C LEU A 84 -8.27 -26.22 -0.63
N ARG A 85 -9.49 -26.38 -0.12
CA ARG A 85 -10.54 -25.40 -0.37
C ARG A 85 -10.35 -24.24 0.58
N VAL A 86 -9.98 -23.10 0.03
CA VAL A 86 -9.97 -21.84 0.77
C VAL A 86 -11.41 -21.30 0.79
N GLN A 87 -11.88 -20.90 1.96
CA GLN A 87 -13.12 -20.18 2.14
C GLN A 87 -12.82 -18.69 2.37
N SER A 88 -13.67 -17.82 1.85
CA SER A 88 -13.59 -16.39 2.12
C SER A 88 -14.93 -15.89 2.64
N TYR A 89 -14.91 -15.10 3.71
CA TYR A 89 -16.11 -14.49 4.27
C TYR A 89 -15.74 -13.23 5.07
N ASP A 90 -16.52 -12.17 4.94
CA ASP A 90 -16.27 -10.91 5.64
C ASP A 90 -16.19 -11.07 7.16
N ALA A 91 -17.03 -11.95 7.71
CA ALA A 91 -17.01 -12.28 9.12
C ALA A 91 -16.34 -13.63 9.41
N TYR A 92 -15.39 -14.06 8.56
CA TYR A 92 -14.74 -15.38 8.69
C TYR A 92 -14.16 -15.58 10.10
N CYS A 93 -13.50 -14.56 10.67
CA CYS A 93 -12.91 -14.64 12.00
C CYS A 93 -13.91 -15.01 13.10
N SER A 94 -15.16 -14.56 12.95
CA SER A 94 -16.24 -14.84 13.90
C SER A 94 -16.92 -16.16 13.59
N TRP A 95 -17.16 -16.39 12.31
CA TRP A 95 -17.90 -17.52 11.81
C TRP A 95 -17.17 -18.86 12.02
N ILE A 96 -15.84 -18.88 11.85
CA ILE A 96 -15.01 -20.09 11.93
C ILE A 96 -15.04 -20.73 13.31
N VAL A 97 -15.17 -19.94 14.38
CA VAL A 97 -15.02 -20.42 15.77
C VAL A 97 -15.98 -21.55 16.11
N ASN A 98 -17.25 -21.43 15.72
CA ASN A 98 -18.26 -22.46 15.92
C ASN A 98 -18.74 -23.08 14.60
N GLN A 99 -18.01 -22.90 13.50
CA GLN A 99 -18.43 -23.41 12.18
C GLN A 99 -18.68 -24.92 12.22
N LEU A 100 -17.71 -25.69 12.72
CA LEU A 100 -17.78 -27.15 12.72
C LEU A 100 -18.86 -27.69 13.66
N ASN A 101 -18.98 -27.13 14.86
CA ASN A 101 -20.03 -27.50 15.82
C ASN A 101 -21.41 -27.20 15.24
N ARG A 102 -21.59 -26.01 14.64
CA ARG A 102 -22.84 -25.61 13.99
C ARG A 102 -23.21 -26.55 12.85
N LEU A 103 -22.25 -27.05 12.07
CA LEU A 103 -22.53 -28.04 11.01
C LEU A 103 -22.96 -29.39 11.57
N ARG A 104 -22.34 -29.85 12.67
CA ARG A 104 -22.72 -31.11 13.33
C ARG A 104 -24.12 -31.04 13.91
N GLU A 105 -24.51 -29.89 14.45
CA GLU A 105 -25.85 -29.68 15.00
C GLU A 105 -26.92 -29.54 13.90
N LEU A 106 -26.65 -28.73 12.86
CA LEU A 106 -27.61 -28.50 11.77
C LEU A 106 -27.76 -29.71 10.83
N PHE A 107 -26.66 -30.43 10.60
CA PHE A 107 -26.57 -31.50 9.60
C PHE A 107 -25.80 -32.72 10.15
N PRO A 108 -26.31 -33.40 11.19
CA PRO A 108 -25.59 -34.47 11.88
C PRO A 108 -25.23 -35.64 10.96
N GLU A 109 -26.10 -35.99 10.02
CA GLU A 109 -25.92 -37.13 9.11
C GLU A 109 -24.93 -36.86 7.96
N GLU A 110 -24.47 -35.61 7.78
CA GLU A 110 -23.58 -35.22 6.69
C GLU A 110 -22.11 -35.21 7.11
N THR A 111 -21.61 -36.37 7.55
CA THR A 111 -20.21 -36.52 8.00
C THR A 111 -19.19 -36.09 6.93
N TRP A 112 -19.49 -36.34 5.65
CA TRP A 112 -18.69 -35.87 4.52
C TRP A 112 -18.48 -34.35 4.52
N LEU A 113 -19.50 -33.58 4.94
CA LEU A 113 -19.45 -32.12 5.00
C LEU A 113 -18.56 -31.66 6.16
N HIS A 114 -18.67 -32.34 7.30
CA HIS A 114 -17.85 -32.03 8.49
C HIS A 114 -16.37 -32.28 8.21
N GLU A 115 -16.04 -33.45 7.64
CA GLU A 115 -14.68 -33.81 7.27
C GLU A 115 -14.09 -32.85 6.23
N LEU A 116 -14.91 -32.45 5.27
CA LEU A 116 -14.52 -31.52 4.22
C LEU A 116 -14.23 -30.12 4.81
N VAL A 117 -15.15 -29.57 5.61
CA VAL A 117 -15.00 -28.23 6.21
C VAL A 117 -13.86 -28.18 7.23
N GLN A 118 -13.63 -29.24 8.00
CA GLN A 118 -12.52 -29.33 8.95
C GLN A 118 -11.14 -29.18 8.27
N LYS A 119 -11.03 -29.54 6.99
CA LYS A 119 -9.80 -29.43 6.19
C LYS A 119 -9.70 -28.11 5.42
N MET A 120 -10.73 -27.26 5.47
CA MET A 120 -10.70 -25.97 4.78
C MET A 120 -10.00 -24.93 5.65
N GLU A 121 -9.21 -24.10 4.99
CA GLU A 121 -8.74 -22.85 5.58
C GLU A 121 -9.60 -21.70 5.08
N GLY A 122 -9.46 -20.54 5.68
CA GLY A 122 -10.13 -19.36 5.15
C GLY A 122 -9.48 -18.05 5.50
N GLN A 123 -10.06 -17.01 4.92
CA GLN A 123 -9.60 -15.64 4.96
C GLN A 123 -10.78 -14.68 5.02
N ILE A 124 -10.46 -13.42 5.27
CA ILE A 124 -11.37 -12.30 5.07
C ILE A 124 -10.98 -11.67 3.72
N PRO A 125 -11.93 -11.26 2.87
CA PRO A 125 -11.60 -10.63 1.59
C PRO A 125 -10.68 -9.41 1.74
N ALA A 126 -9.86 -9.16 0.72
CA ALA A 126 -8.77 -8.18 0.74
C ALA A 126 -9.23 -6.73 1.00
N SER A 127 -10.41 -6.33 0.52
CA SER A 127 -11.00 -5.01 0.77
C SER A 127 -11.63 -4.90 2.16
N HIS A 128 -12.07 -6.02 2.73
CA HIS A 128 -12.81 -6.04 3.99
C HIS A 128 -11.90 -6.18 5.22
N ILE A 129 -10.76 -6.87 5.11
CA ILE A 129 -9.81 -7.12 6.20
C ILE A 129 -9.30 -5.85 6.90
N GLY A 130 -9.18 -4.73 6.18
CA GLY A 130 -8.82 -3.43 6.75
C GLY A 130 -9.85 -2.89 7.76
N GLY A 131 -11.12 -3.29 7.62
CA GLY A 131 -12.19 -2.99 8.57
C GLY A 131 -12.12 -3.81 9.87
N HIS A 132 -11.20 -4.76 9.97
CA HIS A 132 -10.95 -5.55 11.17
C HIS A 132 -9.74 -5.03 11.96
N GLY A 133 -9.62 -5.45 13.23
CA GLY A 133 -8.48 -5.09 14.07
C GLY A 133 -7.15 -5.74 13.64
N LYS A 134 -6.03 -5.27 14.24
CA LYS A 134 -4.67 -5.77 13.99
C LYS A 134 -4.54 -7.30 14.12
N ARG A 135 -5.26 -7.91 15.07
CA ARG A 135 -5.30 -9.37 15.28
C ARG A 135 -5.80 -10.10 14.02
N CYS A 136 -6.92 -9.67 13.45
CA CYS A 136 -7.49 -10.28 12.25
C CYS A 136 -6.59 -10.06 11.02
N ASN A 137 -6.02 -8.87 10.86
CA ASN A 137 -5.08 -8.57 9.78
C ASN A 137 -3.87 -9.52 9.79
N LYS A 138 -3.41 -9.94 10.97
CA LYS A 138 -2.35 -10.95 11.07
C LYS A 138 -2.83 -12.35 10.69
N MET A 139 -4.03 -12.73 11.13
CA MET A 139 -4.57 -14.10 11.00
C MET A 139 -5.16 -14.45 9.64
N TYR A 140 -5.87 -13.50 9.03
CA TYR A 140 -6.83 -13.78 7.94
C TYR A 140 -6.61 -12.92 6.69
N GLN A 141 -5.50 -12.19 6.61
CA GLN A 141 -5.12 -11.42 5.43
C GLN A 141 -4.77 -12.37 4.27
N PRO A 142 -5.46 -12.31 3.11
CA PRO A 142 -5.23 -13.22 1.99
C PRO A 142 -3.77 -13.27 1.53
N ALA A 143 -3.08 -12.13 1.56
CA ALA A 143 -1.68 -12.01 1.13
C ALA A 143 -0.67 -12.79 1.99
N TYR A 144 -1.05 -13.22 3.21
CA TYR A 144 -0.14 -13.93 4.12
C TYR A 144 -0.26 -15.46 4.01
N PHE A 145 -1.17 -15.96 3.19
CA PHE A 145 -1.35 -17.39 3.03
C PHE A 145 -0.53 -17.95 1.87
N PRO A 146 0.21 -19.05 2.10
CA PRO A 146 0.97 -19.69 1.03
C PRO A 146 0.03 -20.35 0.01
N CYS A 147 0.48 -20.39 -1.25
CA CYS A 147 -0.16 -21.15 -2.33
C CYS A 147 -1.63 -20.78 -2.61
N ARG A 148 -2.06 -19.54 -2.32
CA ARG A 148 -3.41 -19.04 -2.64
C ARG A 148 -3.53 -18.27 -3.95
N ALA A 149 -2.44 -18.21 -4.73
CA ALA A 149 -2.37 -17.43 -5.97
C ALA A 149 -2.90 -16.00 -5.74
N HIS A 150 -3.77 -15.49 -6.62
CA HIS A 150 -4.43 -14.20 -6.49
C HIS A 150 -5.86 -14.30 -5.95
N PHE A 151 -6.15 -15.30 -5.11
CA PHE A 151 -7.48 -15.45 -4.49
C PHE A 151 -7.71 -14.37 -3.43
N HIS A 152 -8.33 -13.25 -3.80
CA HIS A 152 -8.62 -12.11 -2.92
C HIS A 152 -10.02 -12.18 -2.27
N GLY A 153 -10.91 -13.06 -2.73
CA GLY A 153 -12.24 -13.28 -2.14
C GLY A 153 -13.32 -12.26 -2.51
N GLU A 154 -12.95 -11.11 -3.08
CA GLU A 154 -13.88 -10.02 -3.49
C GLU A 154 -14.84 -10.42 -4.62
N THR A 155 -14.51 -11.44 -5.42
CA THR A 155 -15.35 -11.84 -6.57
C THR A 155 -16.76 -12.27 -6.15
N ALA A 156 -16.94 -12.65 -4.88
CA ALA A 156 -18.25 -12.94 -4.30
C ALA A 156 -19.21 -11.74 -4.34
N GLU A 157 -18.68 -10.50 -4.34
CA GLU A 157 -19.48 -9.27 -4.34
C GLU A 157 -20.06 -8.91 -5.71
N HIS A 158 -19.50 -9.46 -6.80
CA HIS A 158 -19.84 -9.05 -8.17
C HIS A 158 -21.30 -9.34 -8.57
N VAL A 159 -21.95 -10.32 -7.93
CA VAL A 159 -23.35 -10.66 -8.24
C VAL A 159 -24.34 -9.62 -7.69
N TRP A 160 -23.99 -8.92 -6.61
CA TRP A 160 -24.94 -8.06 -5.92
C TRP A 160 -25.37 -6.84 -6.73
N PRO A 161 -24.49 -6.11 -7.45
CA PRO A 161 -24.92 -5.04 -8.35
C PRO A 161 -25.92 -5.50 -9.41
N TYR A 162 -25.85 -6.77 -9.84
CA TYR A 162 -26.81 -7.35 -10.77
C TYR A 162 -28.13 -7.72 -10.10
N LEU A 163 -28.10 -8.29 -8.88
CA LEU A 163 -29.31 -8.79 -8.19
C LEU A 163 -30.07 -7.70 -7.42
N ASN A 164 -29.37 -6.70 -6.87
CA ASN A 164 -29.95 -5.65 -6.03
C ASN A 164 -31.10 -4.86 -6.70
N PRO A 165 -31.03 -4.51 -8.00
CA PRO A 165 -32.13 -3.84 -8.70
C PRO A 165 -33.46 -4.62 -8.71
N PHE A 166 -33.43 -5.95 -8.60
CA PHE A 166 -34.64 -6.78 -8.51
C PHE A 166 -35.30 -6.69 -7.13
N GLY A 167 -34.56 -6.26 -6.10
CA GLY A 167 -34.99 -6.24 -4.70
C GLY A 167 -36.37 -5.61 -4.46
N PRO A 168 -36.67 -4.40 -4.96
CA PRO A 168 -37.99 -3.77 -4.82
C PRO A 168 -39.15 -4.62 -5.34
N SER A 169 -39.02 -5.22 -6.52
CA SER A 169 -40.06 -6.07 -7.12
C SER A 169 -40.21 -7.39 -6.37
N LEU A 170 -39.10 -8.02 -5.99
CA LEU A 170 -39.09 -9.29 -5.25
C LEU A 170 -39.78 -9.17 -3.87
N ARG A 171 -39.80 -7.98 -3.26
CA ARG A 171 -40.46 -7.73 -1.96
C ARG A 171 -41.99 -7.84 -2.03
N GLN A 172 -42.59 -7.63 -3.19
CA GLN A 172 -44.04 -7.69 -3.39
C GLN A 172 -44.53 -9.06 -3.85
N MET A 173 -43.61 -9.94 -4.25
CA MET A 173 -43.93 -11.28 -4.74
C MET A 173 -44.24 -12.25 -3.60
N ASN A 174 -45.06 -13.27 -3.90
CA ASN A 174 -45.22 -14.41 -3.00
C ASN A 174 -43.91 -15.24 -2.95
N ALA A 175 -43.80 -16.15 -1.98
CA ALA A 175 -42.55 -16.87 -1.71
C ALA A 175 -42.04 -17.68 -2.92
N GLY A 176 -42.93 -18.40 -3.61
CA GLY A 176 -42.56 -19.22 -4.77
C GLY A 176 -42.12 -18.36 -5.95
N ALA A 177 -42.95 -17.39 -6.35
CA ALA A 177 -42.63 -16.49 -7.45
C ALA A 177 -41.32 -15.71 -7.19
N ARG A 178 -41.06 -15.32 -5.95
CA ARG A 178 -39.79 -14.69 -5.57
C ARG A 178 -38.60 -15.61 -5.81
N HIS A 179 -38.67 -16.88 -5.37
CA HIS A 179 -37.60 -17.85 -5.57
C HIS A 179 -37.38 -18.13 -7.06
N ASP A 180 -38.45 -18.31 -7.83
CA ASP A 180 -38.35 -18.54 -9.27
C ASP A 180 -37.66 -17.36 -9.97
N ASN A 181 -38.05 -16.12 -9.67
CA ASN A 181 -37.43 -14.94 -10.26
C ASN A 181 -35.95 -14.79 -9.88
N ILE A 182 -35.58 -15.10 -8.62
CA ILE A 182 -34.18 -15.12 -8.20
C ILE A 182 -33.40 -16.20 -8.96
N ASN A 183 -33.96 -17.41 -9.07
CA ASN A 183 -33.32 -18.50 -9.80
C ASN A 183 -33.12 -18.12 -11.28
N PHE A 184 -34.14 -17.56 -11.95
CA PHE A 184 -34.00 -17.08 -13.33
C PHE A 184 -32.91 -16.02 -13.50
N ALA A 185 -32.83 -15.03 -12.59
CA ALA A 185 -31.80 -14.01 -12.63
C ALA A 185 -30.40 -14.62 -12.44
N ILE A 186 -30.24 -15.51 -11.45
CA ILE A 186 -28.96 -16.16 -11.17
C ILE A 186 -28.55 -17.12 -12.30
N ASP A 187 -29.47 -17.83 -12.90
CA ASP A 187 -29.21 -18.69 -14.06
C ASP A 187 -28.74 -17.85 -15.25
N ALA A 188 -29.35 -16.69 -15.49
CA ALA A 188 -28.90 -15.76 -16.52
C ALA A 188 -27.49 -15.22 -16.23
N TRP A 189 -27.20 -14.84 -14.98
CA TRP A 189 -25.86 -14.45 -14.53
C TRP A 189 -24.82 -15.57 -14.76
N ASN A 190 -25.12 -16.77 -14.28
CA ASN A 190 -24.25 -17.93 -14.38
C ASN A 190 -24.01 -18.31 -15.84
N ARG A 191 -25.05 -18.30 -16.68
CA ARG A 191 -24.93 -18.55 -18.13
C ARG A 191 -24.02 -17.52 -18.80
N LYS A 192 -24.20 -16.22 -18.51
CA LYS A 192 -23.36 -15.15 -19.08
C LYS A 192 -21.89 -15.30 -18.66
N LYS A 193 -21.64 -15.65 -17.41
CA LYS A 193 -20.28 -15.92 -16.91
C LYS A 193 -19.68 -17.16 -17.57
N LEU A 194 -20.42 -18.25 -17.67
CA LEU A 194 -19.97 -19.50 -18.28
C LEU A 194 -19.61 -19.31 -19.76
N LEU A 195 -20.45 -18.62 -20.52
CA LEU A 195 -20.24 -18.37 -21.96
C LEU A 195 -18.97 -17.53 -22.24
N ARG A 196 -18.55 -16.68 -21.30
CA ARG A 196 -17.35 -15.84 -21.42
C ARG A 196 -16.14 -16.40 -20.68
N MET A 197 -16.29 -17.56 -20.05
CA MET A 197 -15.29 -18.09 -19.13
C MET A 197 -14.03 -18.54 -19.87
N SER A 198 -14.14 -19.12 -21.07
CA SER A 198 -12.98 -19.55 -21.86
C SER A 198 -12.03 -18.38 -22.12
N ASP A 199 -12.59 -17.27 -22.61
CA ASP A 199 -11.84 -16.10 -23.04
C ASP A 199 -11.23 -15.42 -21.81
N GLN A 200 -12.05 -15.24 -20.75
CA GLN A 200 -11.59 -14.68 -19.48
C GLN A 200 -10.42 -15.50 -18.88
N LEU A 201 -10.53 -16.84 -18.86
CA LEU A 201 -9.46 -17.70 -18.34
C LEU A 201 -8.22 -17.72 -19.23
N GLY A 202 -8.39 -17.53 -20.55
CA GLY A 202 -7.28 -17.34 -21.49
C GLY A 202 -6.47 -16.10 -21.14
N ASP A 203 -7.14 -14.95 -21.05
CA ASP A 203 -6.54 -13.67 -20.68
C ASP A 203 -5.87 -13.72 -19.30
N GLU A 204 -6.58 -14.25 -18.29
CA GLU A 204 -6.08 -14.38 -16.92
C GLU A 204 -4.86 -15.30 -16.84
N ARG A 205 -4.78 -16.34 -17.69
CA ARG A 205 -3.61 -17.23 -17.74
C ARG A 205 -2.39 -16.52 -18.30
N GLU A 206 -2.53 -15.79 -19.39
CA GLU A 206 -1.41 -15.02 -19.96
C GLU A 206 -0.90 -13.98 -18.98
N GLU A 207 -1.80 -13.27 -18.32
CA GLU A 207 -1.48 -12.32 -17.26
C GLU A 207 -0.78 -13.00 -16.08
N ALA A 208 -1.28 -14.14 -15.62
CA ALA A 208 -0.65 -14.91 -14.54
C ALA A 208 0.78 -15.34 -14.88
N LEU A 209 1.04 -15.73 -16.14
CA LEU A 209 2.39 -16.08 -16.60
C LEU A 209 3.33 -14.87 -16.59
N HIS A 210 2.86 -13.71 -17.07
CA HIS A 210 3.63 -12.48 -17.06
C HIS A 210 3.97 -12.05 -15.62
N VAL A 211 2.98 -11.98 -14.74
CA VAL A 211 3.19 -11.64 -13.32
C VAL A 211 4.10 -12.66 -12.62
N ALA A 212 3.99 -13.95 -12.96
CA ALA A 212 4.89 -14.97 -12.44
C ALA A 212 6.34 -14.72 -12.87
N SER A 213 6.60 -14.37 -14.13
CA SER A 213 7.96 -14.06 -14.58
C SER A 213 8.56 -12.86 -13.84
N GLN A 214 7.79 -11.80 -13.63
CA GLN A 214 8.23 -10.61 -12.88
C GLN A 214 8.54 -10.96 -11.42
N ASN A 215 7.63 -11.68 -10.76
CA ASN A 215 7.81 -12.08 -9.36
C ASN A 215 9.01 -13.01 -9.18
N VAL A 216 9.25 -13.92 -10.12
CA VAL A 216 10.43 -14.80 -10.10
C VAL A 216 11.72 -14.01 -10.30
N ALA A 217 11.75 -13.05 -11.22
CA ALA A 217 12.90 -12.18 -11.43
C ALA A 217 13.22 -11.37 -10.16
N LEU A 218 12.22 -10.72 -9.57
CA LEU A 218 12.36 -9.99 -8.31
C LEU A 218 12.82 -10.89 -7.16
N PHE A 219 12.23 -12.08 -7.04
CA PHE A 219 12.63 -13.04 -6.01
C PHE A 219 14.10 -13.44 -6.14
N ARG A 220 14.60 -13.65 -7.36
CA ARG A 220 16.02 -13.95 -7.61
C ARG A 220 16.93 -12.78 -7.24
N GLN A 221 16.58 -11.56 -7.65
CA GLN A 221 17.35 -10.35 -7.33
C GLN A 221 17.45 -10.14 -5.81
N LEU A 222 16.32 -10.23 -5.09
CA LEU A 222 16.29 -10.12 -3.63
C LEU A 222 17.05 -11.26 -2.95
N SER A 223 16.99 -12.47 -3.50
CA SER A 223 17.73 -13.62 -2.98
C SER A 223 19.24 -13.45 -3.12
N GLU A 224 19.72 -12.89 -4.23
CA GLU A 224 21.15 -12.61 -4.40
C GLU A 224 21.60 -11.44 -3.51
N LYS A 225 20.80 -10.36 -3.43
CA LYS A 225 21.10 -9.21 -2.55
C LYS A 225 21.19 -9.59 -1.07
N HIS A 226 20.43 -10.58 -0.63
CA HIS A 226 20.36 -11.02 0.77
C HIS A 226 20.83 -12.48 0.95
N LYS A 227 21.78 -12.92 0.14
CA LYS A 227 22.26 -14.32 0.08
C LYS A 227 22.67 -14.89 1.43
N ASP A 228 23.28 -14.07 2.28
CA ASP A 228 23.66 -14.38 3.66
C ASP A 228 22.45 -14.72 4.55
N LYS A 229 21.31 -14.06 4.31
CA LYS A 229 20.09 -14.21 5.12
C LYS A 229 19.14 -15.27 4.57
N VAL A 230 19.15 -15.56 3.26
CA VAL A 230 18.22 -16.49 2.59
C VAL A 230 18.13 -17.83 3.29
N GLY A 231 19.26 -18.41 3.70
CA GLY A 231 19.28 -19.69 4.41
C GLY A 231 18.54 -19.65 5.75
N SER A 232 18.68 -18.55 6.50
CA SER A 232 17.97 -18.34 7.76
C SER A 232 16.47 -18.10 7.54
N TRP A 233 16.11 -17.27 6.56
CA TRP A 233 14.73 -16.92 6.24
C TRP A 233 13.93 -18.12 5.74
N SER A 234 14.55 -18.97 4.91
CA SER A 234 13.91 -20.17 4.35
C SER A 234 13.48 -21.19 5.41
N ARG A 235 14.16 -21.20 6.57
CA ARG A 235 13.85 -22.07 7.72
C ARG A 235 12.75 -21.51 8.64
N GLN A 236 12.33 -20.26 8.46
CA GLN A 236 11.29 -19.69 9.31
C GLN A 236 9.93 -20.31 8.99
N SER A 237 9.12 -20.50 10.04
CA SER A 237 7.76 -21.01 9.92
C SER A 237 6.89 -19.98 9.19
N ARG A 238 6.26 -20.40 8.09
CA ARG A 238 5.26 -19.60 7.36
C ARG A 238 3.87 -19.70 7.98
N LYS A 239 3.71 -20.54 9.00
CA LYS A 239 2.46 -20.67 9.75
C LYS A 239 2.39 -19.56 10.78
N ILE A 240 1.16 -19.14 11.05
CA ILE A 240 0.88 -18.13 12.06
C ILE A 240 0.99 -18.80 13.43
N GLU A 241 1.77 -18.19 14.33
CA GLU A 241 2.01 -18.71 15.66
C GLU A 241 1.57 -17.69 16.71
N GLU A 242 0.83 -18.15 17.72
CA GLU A 242 0.52 -17.35 18.90
C GLU A 242 1.55 -17.64 19.99
N ARG A 243 2.38 -16.65 20.31
CA ARG A 243 3.43 -16.74 21.34
C ARG A 243 3.14 -15.68 22.40
N LYS A 244 2.99 -16.09 23.67
CA LYS A 244 2.72 -15.19 24.80
C LYS A 244 1.52 -14.23 24.58
N GLY A 245 0.48 -14.69 23.86
CA GLY A 245 -0.70 -13.88 23.54
C GLY A 245 -0.52 -12.91 22.36
N GLU A 246 0.66 -12.87 21.74
CA GLU A 246 0.91 -12.13 20.51
C GLU A 246 0.96 -13.04 19.29
N ILE A 247 0.38 -12.56 18.20
CA ILE A 247 0.40 -13.26 16.92
C ILE A 247 1.64 -12.85 16.15
N HIS A 248 2.43 -13.86 15.80
CA HIS A 248 3.62 -13.76 14.96
C HIS A 248 3.36 -14.41 13.59
N SER A 249 3.74 -13.67 12.55
CA SER A 249 3.77 -14.15 11.17
C SER A 249 5.00 -13.54 10.51
N VAL A 250 5.72 -14.35 9.74
CA VAL A 250 6.89 -13.91 8.96
C VAL A 250 6.54 -12.90 7.88
N TYR A 251 5.27 -12.85 7.46
CA TYR A 251 4.77 -11.91 6.45
C TYR A 251 4.18 -10.64 7.06
N HIS A 252 3.98 -10.59 8.38
CA HIS A 252 3.47 -9.40 9.03
C HIS A 252 4.55 -8.32 9.06
N HIS A 253 4.35 -7.26 8.27
CA HIS A 253 5.22 -6.10 8.27
C HIS A 253 5.29 -5.48 9.67
N ASN A 254 6.50 -5.41 10.24
CA ASN A 254 6.76 -4.61 11.41
C ASN A 254 6.98 -3.17 10.93
N PHE A 255 6.01 -2.28 11.17
CA PHE A 255 6.15 -0.85 10.87
C PHE A 255 7.06 -0.14 11.88
N GLN A 256 8.14 -0.80 12.33
CA GLN A 256 9.17 -0.08 13.06
C GLN A 256 9.65 1.04 12.14
N THR A 257 9.31 2.26 12.52
CA THR A 257 9.81 3.47 11.88
C THR A 257 11.32 3.36 11.88
N ALA A 258 11.93 3.50 10.69
CA ALA A 258 13.37 3.70 10.61
C ALA A 258 13.73 4.86 11.56
N ALA A 259 14.84 4.72 12.29
CA ALA A 259 15.26 5.75 13.23
C ALA A 259 15.37 7.09 12.51
N THR A 260 14.75 8.11 13.10
CA THR A 260 14.86 9.49 12.62
C THR A 260 16.27 10.03 12.91
N ILE A 261 16.62 11.16 12.29
CA ILE A 261 17.89 11.84 12.60
C ILE A 261 17.96 12.14 14.10
N ASP A 262 16.85 12.60 14.71
CA ASP A 262 16.77 12.90 16.14
C ASP A 262 17.00 11.66 17.00
N ASP A 263 16.38 10.52 16.66
CA ASP A 263 16.57 9.26 17.39
C ASP A 263 18.04 8.79 17.38
N VAL A 264 18.70 8.92 16.22
CA VAL A 264 20.12 8.59 16.06
C VAL A 264 21.00 9.56 16.81
N LEU A 265 20.71 10.86 16.70
CA LEU A 265 21.45 11.91 17.38
C LEU A 265 21.40 11.74 18.91
N ASP A 266 20.21 11.50 19.48
CA ASP A 266 20.04 11.24 20.91
C ASP A 266 20.80 9.98 21.35
N SER A 267 20.79 8.93 20.52
CA SER A 267 21.56 7.70 20.78
C SER A 267 23.06 7.98 20.81
N LEU A 268 23.58 8.81 19.89
CA LEU A 268 24.99 9.21 19.85
C LEU A 268 25.39 10.05 21.07
N LYS A 269 24.56 11.04 21.46
CA LYS A 269 24.77 11.86 22.67
C LYS A 269 24.86 11.01 23.93
N ASN A 270 23.95 10.06 24.08
CA ASN A 270 23.90 9.17 25.23
C ASN A 270 25.10 8.23 25.32
N ASN A 271 25.72 7.88 24.18
CA ASN A 271 26.95 7.10 24.15
C ASN A 271 28.18 7.95 24.49
N SER A 272 28.25 9.20 24.01
CA SER A 272 29.36 10.12 24.34
C SER A 272 29.35 10.60 25.79
N ALA A 273 28.16 10.81 26.38
CA ALA A 273 28.01 11.23 27.78
C ALA A 273 28.45 10.16 28.80
N LYS A 274 28.55 8.89 28.39
CA LYS A 274 29.09 7.79 29.22
C LYS A 274 30.62 7.77 29.25
N THR A 275 31.27 8.39 28.28
CA THR A 275 32.73 8.39 28.13
C THR A 275 33.40 9.68 28.58
N ASP A 276 32.67 10.79 28.67
CA ASP A 276 33.24 12.09 29.05
C ASP A 276 32.27 12.91 29.93
N HIS A 277 32.75 13.42 31.07
CA HIS A 277 31.95 14.15 32.07
C HIS A 277 31.84 15.67 31.81
N SER A 278 32.20 16.13 30.61
CA SER A 278 32.11 17.54 30.21
C SER A 278 30.69 17.88 29.72
N VAL A 279 29.97 18.71 30.49
CA VAL A 279 28.51 18.96 30.31
C VAL A 279 28.20 20.06 29.27
N ASN A 280 29.18 20.79 28.73
CA ASN A 280 28.93 22.04 28.00
C ASN A 280 29.63 22.21 26.63
N GLN A 281 30.03 21.14 25.94
CA GLN A 281 30.56 21.22 24.57
C GLN A 281 29.63 20.53 23.57
N THR A 282 29.34 21.21 22.45
CA THR A 282 28.64 20.61 21.30
C THR A 282 29.40 19.36 20.86
N THR A 283 28.72 18.22 20.89
CA THR A 283 29.31 16.95 20.45
C THR A 283 29.57 16.98 18.94
N VAL A 284 30.53 16.19 18.47
CA VAL A 284 30.81 16.02 17.03
C VAL A 284 29.52 15.63 16.28
N ALA A 285 28.70 14.74 16.83
CA ALA A 285 27.43 14.32 16.24
C ALA A 285 26.43 15.48 16.08
N GLU A 286 26.31 16.35 17.08
CA GLU A 286 25.46 17.56 16.99
C GLU A 286 25.96 18.51 15.91
N TRP A 287 27.28 18.71 15.83
CA TRP A 287 27.86 19.58 14.81
C TRP A 287 27.67 19.01 13.39
N ILE A 288 27.83 17.68 13.21
CA ILE A 288 27.55 17.01 11.93
C ILE A 288 26.07 17.17 11.56
N CYS A 289 25.15 16.94 12.51
CA CYS A 289 23.72 17.11 12.29
C CYS A 289 23.37 18.54 11.83
N TRP A 290 23.92 19.55 12.51
CA TRP A 290 23.76 20.95 12.11
C TRP A 290 24.31 21.21 10.70
N GLY A 291 25.47 20.64 10.35
CA GLY A 291 26.01 20.74 8.99
C GLY A 291 25.11 20.09 7.92
N ILE A 292 24.44 18.99 8.25
CA ILE A 292 23.45 18.34 7.36
C ILE A 292 22.23 19.27 7.14
N GLU A 293 21.78 19.96 8.19
CA GLU A 293 20.70 20.94 8.10
C GLU A 293 21.09 22.15 7.24
N LEU A 294 22.33 22.63 7.37
CA LEU A 294 22.87 23.69 6.53
C LEU A 294 22.96 23.27 5.06
N GLU A 295 23.42 22.06 4.76
CA GLU A 295 23.40 21.54 3.39
C GLU A 295 21.96 21.49 2.82
N ARG A 296 20.97 21.12 3.64
CA ARG A 296 19.55 21.17 3.22
C ARG A 296 19.11 22.60 2.90
N ALA A 297 19.49 23.58 3.71
CA ALA A 297 19.18 24.99 3.46
C ALA A 297 19.83 25.51 2.16
N GLN A 298 21.07 25.10 1.86
CA GLN A 298 21.73 25.41 0.59
C GLN A 298 20.94 24.85 -0.60
N LEU A 299 20.55 23.57 -0.53
CA LEU A 299 19.77 22.91 -1.58
C LEU A 299 18.39 23.55 -1.77
N GLU A 300 17.76 24.04 -0.70
CA GLU A 300 16.51 24.79 -0.78
C GLU A 300 16.69 26.11 -1.54
N ILE A 301 17.75 26.87 -1.24
CA ILE A 301 18.09 28.09 -1.97
C ILE A 301 18.34 27.79 -3.46
N HIS A 302 19.11 26.74 -3.78
CA HIS A 302 19.33 26.32 -5.17
C HIS A 302 18.02 25.96 -5.89
N ALA A 303 17.09 25.29 -5.21
CA ALA A 303 15.79 24.96 -5.79
C ALA A 303 14.96 26.22 -6.11
N TYR A 304 14.96 27.21 -5.22
CA TYR A 304 14.30 28.49 -5.47
C TYR A 304 15.00 29.34 -6.53
N LEU A 305 16.33 29.34 -6.60
CA LEU A 305 17.10 30.02 -7.66
C LEU A 305 16.75 29.46 -9.03
N LYS A 306 16.66 28.13 -9.16
CA LYS A 306 16.21 27.49 -10.39
C LYS A 306 14.78 27.90 -10.75
N ALA A 307 13.87 27.88 -9.78
CA ALA A 307 12.49 28.32 -10.00
C ALA A 307 12.39 29.80 -10.42
N GLN A 308 13.25 30.66 -9.87
CA GLN A 308 13.36 32.07 -10.24
C GLN A 308 13.91 32.24 -11.67
N GLN A 309 14.85 31.39 -12.08
CA GLN A 309 15.38 31.38 -13.45
C GLN A 309 14.30 30.98 -14.46
N ASP A 310 13.53 29.94 -14.15
CA ASP A 310 12.45 29.45 -15.00
C ASP A 310 11.28 30.46 -15.07
N HIS A 311 10.93 31.05 -13.92
CA HIS A 311 9.81 31.97 -13.77
C HIS A 311 10.15 33.12 -12.80
N PRO A 312 10.69 34.25 -13.31
CA PRO A 312 11.07 35.38 -12.48
C PRO A 312 9.89 35.98 -11.72
N MET A 313 9.96 35.98 -10.38
CA MET A 313 8.95 36.56 -9.52
C MET A 313 9.58 37.26 -8.31
N GLN A 314 9.05 38.43 -7.94
CA GLN A 314 9.57 39.19 -6.80
C GLN A 314 9.44 38.42 -5.49
N GLU A 315 8.30 37.76 -5.26
CA GLU A 315 8.06 37.00 -4.03
C GLU A 315 9.02 35.81 -3.85
N THR A 316 9.39 35.15 -4.96
CA THR A 316 10.41 34.09 -4.96
C THR A 316 11.79 34.67 -4.64
N TRP A 317 12.13 35.83 -5.22
CA TRP A 317 13.38 36.53 -4.91
C TRP A 317 13.45 36.97 -3.45
N ASP A 318 12.39 37.55 -2.90
CA ASP A 318 12.32 37.94 -1.49
C ASP A 318 12.50 36.73 -0.57
N THR A 319 12.01 35.55 -0.99
CA THR A 319 12.22 34.29 -0.27
C THR A 319 13.69 33.86 -0.32
N ILE A 320 14.34 33.94 -1.49
CA ILE A 320 15.78 33.65 -1.64
C ILE A 320 16.62 34.55 -0.74
N VAL A 321 16.35 35.86 -0.71
CA VAL A 321 17.08 36.81 0.13
C VAL A 321 16.95 36.44 1.60
N ARG A 322 15.74 36.18 2.10
CA ARG A 322 15.53 35.75 3.49
C ARG A 322 16.25 34.45 3.84
N LEU A 323 16.24 33.48 2.93
CA LEU A 323 16.94 32.20 3.15
C LEU A 323 18.46 32.39 3.17
N ARG A 324 19.01 33.25 2.31
CA ARG A 324 20.45 33.58 2.32
C ARG A 324 20.87 34.31 3.60
N ASP A 325 20.07 35.26 4.06
CA ASP A 325 20.34 35.99 5.31
C ASP A 325 20.39 35.01 6.50
N SER A 326 19.39 34.13 6.62
CA SER A 326 19.35 33.09 7.65
C SER A 326 20.52 32.12 7.55
N LEU A 327 20.87 31.67 6.34
CA LEU A 327 22.00 30.76 6.14
C LEU A 327 23.35 31.42 6.50
N ASN A 328 23.52 32.71 6.18
CA ASN A 328 24.72 33.47 6.55
C ASN A 328 24.88 33.59 8.07
N GLU A 329 23.78 33.89 8.79
CA GLU A 329 23.78 33.94 10.26
C GLU A 329 24.20 32.60 10.86
N GLU A 330 23.62 31.50 10.39
CA GLU A 330 23.95 30.15 10.85
C GLU A 330 25.40 29.76 10.50
N LEU A 331 25.86 30.02 9.26
CA LEU A 331 27.24 29.75 8.83
C LEU A 331 28.27 30.52 9.66
N SER A 332 27.95 31.77 10.05
CA SER A 332 28.82 32.59 10.90
C SER A 332 29.00 31.98 12.30
N CYS A 333 27.99 31.26 12.80
CA CYS A 333 28.05 30.52 14.06
C CYS A 333 28.69 29.13 13.90
N PHE A 334 28.51 28.51 12.73
CA PHE A 334 28.99 27.15 12.42
C PHE A 334 30.51 27.08 12.31
N ARG A 335 31.14 28.06 11.63
CA ARG A 335 32.59 28.05 11.35
C ARG A 335 33.48 28.11 12.60
N PRO A 336 33.22 28.96 13.61
CA PRO A 336 34.02 28.96 14.84
C PRO A 336 34.00 27.61 15.57
N ARG A 337 32.85 26.91 15.58
CA ARG A 337 32.76 25.56 16.18
C ARG A 337 33.53 24.52 15.37
N GLN A 338 33.49 24.64 14.04
CA GLN A 338 34.29 23.78 13.16
C GLN A 338 35.79 23.95 13.41
N ALA A 339 36.27 25.19 13.51
CA ALA A 339 37.68 25.48 13.81
C ALA A 339 38.10 24.96 15.20
N ALA A 340 37.19 24.97 16.17
CA ALA A 340 37.46 24.44 17.51
C ALA A 340 37.57 22.90 17.50
N LEU A 341 36.73 22.21 16.73
CA LEU A 341 36.76 20.75 16.60
C LEU A 341 37.96 20.27 15.77
N TRP A 342 38.28 20.97 14.69
CA TRP A 342 39.41 20.65 13.81
C TRP A 342 40.30 21.87 13.51
N PRO A 343 41.19 22.26 14.44
CA PRO A 343 42.04 23.45 14.28
C PRO A 343 43.00 23.40 13.10
N GLN A 344 43.34 22.21 12.63
CA GLN A 344 44.25 21.99 11.49
C GLN A 344 43.53 22.02 10.14
N LEU A 345 42.20 22.15 10.13
CA LEU A 345 41.43 22.22 8.89
C LEU A 345 41.46 23.65 8.34
N GLU A 346 41.95 23.81 7.11
CA GLU A 346 41.82 25.06 6.37
C GLU A 346 40.35 25.27 5.95
N LEU A 347 39.70 26.25 6.59
CA LEU A 347 38.29 26.56 6.32
C LEU A 347 38.13 27.32 5.01
N SER A 348 37.16 26.92 4.20
CA SER A 348 36.79 27.66 2.99
C SER A 348 36.22 29.04 3.35
N ALA A 349 36.54 30.07 2.55
CA ALA A 349 35.97 31.40 2.71
C ALA A 349 34.44 31.37 2.62
N LEU A 350 33.77 32.19 3.42
CA LEU A 350 32.33 32.40 3.34
C LEU A 350 32.04 33.44 2.25
N ASP A 351 31.23 33.07 1.25
CA ASP A 351 30.66 34.04 0.32
C ASP A 351 29.29 34.49 0.83
N VAL A 352 29.24 35.71 1.36
CA VAL A 352 28.01 36.29 1.92
C VAL A 352 26.95 36.51 0.84
N ASN A 353 27.34 36.68 -0.42
CA ASN A 353 26.39 36.91 -1.52
C ASN A 353 25.83 35.61 -2.10
N GLN A 354 26.61 34.52 -2.01
CA GLN A 354 26.28 33.19 -2.52
C GLN A 354 26.55 32.12 -1.43
N PRO A 355 25.87 32.20 -0.27
CA PRO A 355 26.10 31.25 0.82
C PRO A 355 25.69 29.81 0.44
N GLU A 356 24.78 29.64 -0.52
CA GLU A 356 24.41 28.35 -1.08
C GLU A 356 25.55 27.60 -1.78
N ASP A 357 26.55 28.30 -2.29
CA ASP A 357 27.70 27.70 -3.01
C ASP A 357 28.92 27.51 -2.08
N THR A 358 28.83 27.99 -0.84
CA THR A 358 29.91 27.84 0.15
C THR A 358 30.04 26.37 0.57
N VAL A 359 31.25 25.80 0.52
CA VAL A 359 31.45 24.38 0.86
C VAL A 359 31.30 24.15 2.37
N ILE A 360 30.29 23.39 2.77
CA ILE A 360 30.15 22.88 4.14
C ILE A 360 31.07 21.66 4.28
N GLN A 361 32.16 21.83 5.03
CA GLN A 361 33.25 20.86 5.14
C GLN A 361 32.94 19.75 6.16
N LEU A 362 31.91 18.94 5.88
CA LEU A 362 31.61 17.70 6.61
C LEU A 362 32.60 16.57 6.26
N PRO A 363 32.77 15.54 7.10
CA PRO A 363 33.66 14.39 6.81
C PRO A 363 33.52 13.81 5.41
N SER A 364 32.29 13.58 4.94
CA SER A 364 31.99 13.07 3.59
C SER A 364 32.50 13.98 2.46
N ARG A 365 32.47 15.31 2.66
CA ARG A 365 32.97 16.30 1.70
C ARG A 365 34.48 16.44 1.73
N LEU A 366 35.09 16.29 2.90
CA LEU A 366 36.54 16.36 3.08
C LEU A 366 37.27 15.19 2.38
N LEU A 367 36.69 13.99 2.44
CA LEU A 367 37.25 12.79 1.79
C LEU A 367 37.09 12.80 0.26
N GLY A 368 36.06 13.47 -0.25
CA GLY A 368 35.85 13.64 -1.69
C GLY A 368 36.73 14.72 -2.32
N GLY A 369 37.36 15.57 -1.52
CA GLY A 369 38.23 16.67 -1.95
C GLY A 369 39.72 16.33 -1.93
N LYS A 370 40.56 17.21 -2.51
CA LYS A 370 42.03 17.14 -2.43
C LYS A 370 42.58 17.65 -1.08
N SER A 371 41.90 17.34 0.03
CA SER A 371 42.33 17.78 1.35
C SER A 371 43.43 16.88 1.89
N LEU A 372 44.51 17.45 2.43
CA LEU A 372 45.55 16.72 3.17
C LEU A 372 45.11 16.38 4.61
N PHE A 373 43.93 16.86 5.02
CA PHE A 373 43.38 16.64 6.36
C PHE A 373 42.76 15.25 6.48
N THR A 374 43.18 14.47 7.48
CA THR A 374 42.61 13.16 7.80
C THR A 374 41.53 13.29 8.86
N VAL A 375 40.31 12.89 8.53
CA VAL A 375 39.19 12.79 9.49
C VAL A 375 39.31 11.47 10.27
N ASP A 376 39.01 11.49 11.56
CA ASP A 376 39.02 10.30 12.41
C ASP A 376 37.86 9.36 12.10
N ALA A 377 38.06 8.07 12.38
CA ALA A 377 37.09 7.03 12.07
C ALA A 377 35.77 7.19 12.82
N ALA A 378 35.79 7.72 14.05
CA ALA A 378 34.59 7.87 14.86
C ALA A 378 33.65 8.95 14.29
N SER A 379 34.19 10.10 13.86
CA SER A 379 33.39 11.13 13.19
C SER A 379 32.81 10.66 11.85
N MET A 380 33.55 9.85 11.09
CA MET A 380 33.03 9.25 9.85
C MET A 380 31.85 8.30 10.14
N GLU A 381 31.98 7.45 11.15
CA GLU A 381 30.90 6.52 11.56
C GLU A 381 29.64 7.27 12.04
N GLN A 382 29.82 8.35 12.80
CA GLN A 382 28.72 9.21 13.23
C GLN A 382 27.99 9.85 12.03
N GLU A 383 28.72 10.37 11.03
CA GLU A 383 28.08 10.90 9.82
C GLU A 383 27.34 9.80 9.04
N VAL A 384 27.91 8.59 8.90
CA VAL A 384 27.23 7.46 8.24
C VAL A 384 25.86 7.21 8.88
N LEU A 385 25.80 7.10 10.21
CA LEU A 385 24.56 6.84 10.93
C LEU A 385 23.52 7.94 10.71
N LEU A 386 23.94 9.21 10.79
CA LEU A 386 23.06 10.37 10.57
C LEU A 386 22.57 10.44 9.12
N ARG A 387 23.42 10.13 8.13
CA ARG A 387 23.05 10.12 6.71
C ARG A 387 22.12 8.97 6.35
N CYS A 388 22.27 7.80 6.96
CA CYS A 388 21.32 6.70 6.81
C CYS A 388 19.94 7.09 7.38
N ALA A 389 19.90 7.73 8.54
CA ALA A 389 18.66 8.27 9.11
C ALA A 389 18.04 9.37 8.23
N GLN A 390 18.87 10.28 7.69
CA GLN A 390 18.46 11.29 6.73
C GLN A 390 17.81 10.66 5.50
N ALA A 391 18.49 9.72 4.84
CA ALA A 391 17.98 9.07 3.63
C ALA A 391 16.64 8.34 3.88
N ASN A 392 16.49 7.64 5.01
CA ASN A 392 15.24 6.98 5.38
C ASN A 392 14.09 7.97 5.58
N SER A 393 14.35 9.06 6.31
CA SER A 393 13.36 10.12 6.55
C SER A 393 12.95 10.80 5.25
N GLN A 394 13.92 10.96 4.35
CA GLN A 394 13.75 11.62 3.07
C GLN A 394 12.91 10.81 2.07
N ILE A 395 12.98 9.47 2.12
CA ILE A 395 12.04 8.61 1.38
C ILE A 395 10.59 8.89 1.81
N LEU A 396 10.34 9.10 3.11
CA LEU A 396 8.98 9.42 3.57
C LEU A 396 8.56 10.84 3.13
N ALA A 397 9.47 11.81 3.20
CA ALA A 397 9.23 13.18 2.77
C ALA A 397 8.89 13.26 1.27
N VAL A 398 9.65 12.59 0.40
CA VAL A 398 9.35 12.55 -1.04
C VAL A 398 7.97 11.91 -1.29
N ARG A 399 7.58 10.87 -0.52
CA ARG A 399 6.26 10.24 -0.65
C ARG A 399 5.16 11.23 -0.29
N GLU A 400 5.32 11.92 0.82
CA GLU A 400 4.40 12.96 1.28
C GLU A 400 4.24 14.06 0.23
N LYS A 401 5.34 14.67 -0.25
CA LYS A 401 5.27 15.76 -1.23
C LYS A 401 4.70 15.31 -2.58
N THR A 402 4.95 14.06 -2.97
CA THR A 402 4.33 13.47 -4.17
C THR A 402 2.81 13.30 -3.99
N ILE A 403 2.35 12.86 -2.82
CA ILE A 403 0.91 12.80 -2.49
C ILE A 403 0.29 14.20 -2.52
N THR A 404 0.95 15.18 -1.90
CA THR A 404 0.50 16.57 -1.90
C THR A 404 0.37 17.10 -3.32
N LEU A 405 1.36 16.87 -4.19
CA LEU A 405 1.31 17.28 -5.59
C LEU A 405 0.12 16.65 -6.33
N SER A 406 -0.16 15.36 -6.08
CA SER A 406 -1.31 14.67 -6.66
C SER A 406 -2.66 15.26 -6.23
N ILE A 407 -2.78 15.63 -4.96
CA ILE A 407 -3.97 16.30 -4.41
C ILE A 407 -4.14 17.69 -5.05
N VAL A 408 -3.07 18.49 -5.11
CA VAL A 408 -3.09 19.84 -5.70
C VAL A 408 -3.47 19.81 -7.17
N ARG A 409 -3.00 18.80 -7.93
CA ARG A 409 -3.39 18.58 -9.33
C ARG A 409 -4.88 18.28 -9.45
N GLY A 410 -5.43 17.42 -8.59
CA GLY A 410 -6.86 17.11 -8.59
C GLY A 410 -7.74 18.33 -8.28
N SER A 411 -7.40 19.11 -7.25
CA SER A 411 -8.16 20.33 -6.91
C SER A 411 -8.25 21.35 -8.05
N ARG A 412 -7.25 21.40 -8.95
CA ARG A 412 -7.29 22.25 -10.14
C ARG A 412 -8.50 21.96 -11.03
N GLU A 413 -8.84 20.69 -11.24
CA GLU A 413 -9.90 20.28 -12.16
C GLU A 413 -11.30 20.60 -11.62
N PHE A 414 -11.47 20.55 -10.30
CA PHE A 414 -12.79 20.70 -9.66
C PHE A 414 -13.06 22.09 -9.09
N ASP A 415 -12.06 22.75 -8.48
CA ASP A 415 -12.30 23.88 -7.56
C ASP A 415 -12.03 25.27 -8.15
N TYR A 416 -11.28 25.37 -9.25
CA TYR A 416 -10.82 26.68 -9.76
C TYR A 416 -11.47 27.04 -11.11
N ARG A 417 -12.33 28.07 -11.10
CA ARG A 417 -12.92 28.67 -12.30
C ARG A 417 -12.40 30.09 -12.56
N GLY A 418 -12.28 30.45 -13.83
CA GLY A 418 -11.83 31.77 -14.28
C GLY A 418 -10.32 32.01 -14.16
N GLN A 419 -9.84 33.05 -14.84
CA GLN A 419 -8.39 33.32 -15.02
C GLN A 419 -7.61 33.37 -13.70
N ARG A 420 -8.13 34.09 -12.69
CA ARG A 420 -7.47 34.23 -11.38
C ARG A 420 -7.37 32.90 -10.64
N GLY A 421 -8.39 32.04 -10.74
CA GLY A 421 -8.38 30.72 -10.12
C GLY A 421 -7.34 29.82 -10.77
N VAL A 422 -7.29 29.81 -12.11
CA VAL A 422 -6.32 29.04 -12.89
C VAL A 422 -4.88 29.43 -12.55
N THR A 423 -4.56 30.72 -12.51
CA THR A 423 -3.21 31.19 -12.17
C THR A 423 -2.80 30.80 -10.74
N ARG A 424 -3.73 30.88 -9.76
CA ARG A 424 -3.45 30.45 -8.39
C ARG A 424 -3.20 28.95 -8.30
N ALA A 425 -4.02 28.13 -8.96
CA ALA A 425 -3.85 26.68 -8.98
C ALA A 425 -2.52 26.27 -9.63
N GLN A 426 -2.15 26.92 -10.74
CA GLN A 426 -0.87 26.70 -11.40
C GLN A 426 0.31 27.02 -10.47
N ARG A 427 0.21 28.12 -9.72
CA ARG A 427 1.22 28.50 -8.73
C ARG A 427 1.37 27.46 -7.62
N SER A 428 0.25 26.97 -7.07
CA SER A 428 0.28 25.90 -6.06
C SER A 428 0.89 24.61 -6.61
N GLN A 429 0.60 24.25 -7.86
CA GLN A 429 1.19 23.08 -8.52
C GLN A 429 2.70 23.22 -8.74
N GLN A 430 3.15 24.40 -9.19
CA GLN A 430 4.57 24.71 -9.34
C GLN A 430 5.30 24.60 -8.00
N HIS A 431 4.74 25.19 -6.94
CA HIS A 431 5.33 25.11 -5.61
C HIS A 431 5.37 23.67 -5.07
N ALA A 432 4.29 22.89 -5.21
CA ALA A 432 4.28 21.49 -4.81
C ALA A 432 5.28 20.63 -5.62
N SER A 433 5.50 20.95 -6.89
CA SER A 433 6.51 20.28 -7.73
C SER A 433 7.92 20.63 -7.26
N LEU A 434 8.19 21.91 -6.97
CA LEU A 434 9.45 22.39 -6.41
C LEU A 434 9.80 21.64 -5.12
N LEU A 435 8.85 21.52 -4.19
CA LEU A 435 9.07 20.83 -2.92
C LEU A 435 9.39 19.35 -3.14
N ARG A 436 8.64 18.63 -3.99
CA ARG A 436 8.97 17.24 -4.33
C ARG A 436 10.39 17.13 -4.89
N ASP A 437 10.76 18.00 -5.82
CA ASP A 437 12.06 17.95 -6.50
C ASP A 437 13.20 18.26 -5.53
N LEU A 438 13.02 19.23 -4.63
CA LEU A 438 13.93 19.51 -3.52
C LEU A 438 14.15 18.26 -2.67
N GLU A 439 13.06 17.60 -2.24
CA GLU A 439 13.16 16.42 -1.40
C GLU A 439 13.90 15.24 -2.11
N ILE A 440 13.80 15.12 -3.43
CA ILE A 440 14.60 14.15 -4.22
C ILE A 440 16.08 14.54 -4.21
N ILE A 441 16.40 15.82 -4.38
CA ILE A 441 17.78 16.32 -4.38
C ILE A 441 18.42 16.09 -3.01
N VAL A 442 17.71 16.37 -1.91
CA VAL A 442 18.18 16.13 -0.53
C VAL A 442 18.47 14.65 -0.30
N TYR A 443 17.62 13.75 -0.82
CA TYR A 443 17.85 12.31 -0.73
C TYR A 443 19.15 11.91 -1.45
N ASN A 444 19.31 12.38 -2.68
CA ASN A 444 20.49 12.07 -3.48
C ASN A 444 21.78 12.69 -2.88
N ALA A 445 21.68 13.85 -2.22
CA ALA A 445 22.80 14.43 -1.48
C ALA A 445 23.26 13.53 -0.32
N ALA A 446 22.31 13.02 0.48
CA ALA A 446 22.61 12.07 1.56
C ALA A 446 23.25 10.78 1.03
N ARG A 447 22.71 10.23 -0.07
CA ARG A 447 23.28 9.07 -0.77
C ARG A 447 24.70 9.33 -1.26
N ASN A 448 24.95 10.48 -1.86
CA ASN A 448 26.28 10.84 -2.36
C ASN A 448 27.29 10.99 -1.22
N ALA A 449 26.87 11.53 -0.07
CA ALA A 449 27.69 11.58 1.14
C ALA A 449 28.05 10.17 1.64
N LEU A 450 27.09 9.25 1.71
CA LEU A 450 27.33 7.83 2.07
C LEU A 450 28.30 7.14 1.10
N THR A 451 28.18 7.44 -0.20
CA THR A 451 29.09 6.91 -1.23
C THR A 451 30.51 7.45 -1.05
N ALA A 452 30.66 8.75 -0.74
CA ALA A 452 31.95 9.38 -0.48
C ALA A 452 32.64 8.82 0.78
N LEU A 453 31.86 8.49 1.81
CA LEU A 453 32.32 7.81 3.03
C LEU A 453 32.67 6.33 2.81
N LYS A 454 32.52 5.80 1.58
CA LYS A 454 32.75 4.38 1.22
C LYS A 454 31.97 3.41 2.11
N CYS A 455 30.78 3.81 2.56
CA CYS A 455 29.93 2.97 3.37
C CYS A 455 29.32 1.85 2.53
N ALA A 456 29.41 0.59 3.00
CA ALA A 456 28.75 -0.55 2.35
C ALA A 456 27.22 -0.41 2.30
N GLU A 457 26.64 0.38 3.20
CA GLU A 457 25.20 0.68 3.20
C GLU A 457 24.77 1.64 2.09
N ALA A 458 25.70 2.30 1.38
CA ALA A 458 25.35 3.15 0.24
C ALA A 458 24.57 2.38 -0.85
N ASP A 459 24.86 1.09 -1.04
CA ASP A 459 24.16 0.20 -1.97
C ASP A 459 22.71 -0.13 -1.53
N ALA A 460 22.36 0.16 -0.27
CA ALA A 460 20.99 0.06 0.21
C ALA A 460 20.11 1.21 -0.30
N PHE A 461 20.72 2.34 -0.69
CA PHE A 461 20.04 3.56 -1.14
C PHE A 461 20.27 3.80 -2.64
N PRO A 462 19.36 3.34 -3.53
CA PRO A 462 19.49 3.57 -4.96
C PRO A 462 19.36 5.05 -5.30
N HIS A 463 19.89 5.50 -6.43
CA HIS A 463 19.66 6.88 -6.90
C HIS A 463 18.17 7.11 -7.15
N MET A 464 17.63 8.24 -6.71
CA MET A 464 16.21 8.58 -6.89
C MET A 464 16.03 9.61 -8.00
N SER A 465 15.09 9.32 -8.90
CA SER A 465 14.72 10.13 -10.04
C SER A 465 13.23 10.50 -10.00
N LEU A 466 12.79 11.37 -10.91
CA LEU A 466 11.38 11.74 -11.02
C LEU A 466 10.50 10.54 -11.39
N SER A 467 10.99 9.60 -12.21
CA SER A 467 10.24 8.39 -12.59
C SER A 467 9.94 7.49 -11.39
N ASP A 468 10.77 7.53 -10.35
CA ASP A 468 10.55 6.73 -9.14
C ASP A 468 9.36 7.25 -8.32
N THR A 469 8.99 8.52 -8.48
CA THR A 469 7.85 9.12 -7.78
C THR A 469 6.51 8.88 -8.45
N VAL A 470 6.49 8.34 -9.68
CA VAL A 470 5.26 8.14 -10.45
C VAL A 470 4.30 7.25 -9.68
N ARG A 471 3.05 7.66 -9.58
CA ARG A 471 1.96 6.87 -9.00
C ARG A 471 0.64 7.30 -9.60
N LYS A 472 -0.37 6.44 -9.50
CA LYS A 472 -1.73 6.87 -9.79
C LYS A 472 -2.15 8.01 -8.86
N ASP A 473 -2.78 9.02 -9.45
CA ASP A 473 -3.26 10.17 -8.70
C ASP A 473 -4.34 9.80 -7.68
N THR A 474 -4.29 10.42 -6.49
CA THR A 474 -5.14 10.07 -5.35
C THR A 474 -6.63 10.25 -5.60
N HIS A 475 -6.99 11.23 -6.41
CA HIS A 475 -8.38 11.61 -6.70
C HIS A 475 -8.97 10.82 -7.88
N VAL A 476 -8.15 10.12 -8.66
CA VAL A 476 -8.61 9.35 -9.81
C VAL A 476 -9.08 7.97 -9.32
N PHE A 477 -10.38 7.70 -9.48
CA PHE A 477 -10.94 6.39 -9.14
C PHE A 477 -10.18 5.26 -9.85
N ARG A 478 -10.03 4.12 -9.15
CA ARG A 478 -9.43 2.95 -9.79
C ARG A 478 -10.35 2.44 -10.90
N MET A 479 -9.82 2.37 -12.11
CA MET A 479 -10.46 1.80 -13.29
C MET A 479 -10.06 0.32 -13.41
N ARG A 480 -10.85 -0.43 -14.19
CA ARG A 480 -10.53 -1.83 -14.50
C ARG A 480 -9.18 -1.88 -15.21
N GLY A 481 -8.25 -2.65 -14.66
CA GLY A 481 -6.89 -2.78 -15.19
C GLY A 481 -5.83 -1.94 -14.46
N ASP A 482 -6.20 -1.02 -13.58
CA ASP A 482 -5.22 -0.22 -12.81
C ASP A 482 -4.35 -1.05 -11.86
N SER A 483 -4.83 -2.20 -11.42
CA SER A 483 -4.04 -3.16 -10.65
C SER A 483 -2.81 -3.67 -11.42
N ARG A 484 -2.76 -3.42 -12.74
CA ARG A 484 -1.68 -3.80 -13.65
C ARG A 484 -0.67 -2.69 -13.87
N ILE A 485 -0.98 -1.46 -13.48
CA ILE A 485 -0.05 -0.32 -13.60
C ILE A 485 0.86 -0.34 -12.38
N VAL A 486 2.15 -0.56 -12.61
CA VAL A 486 3.17 -0.55 -11.56
C VAL A 486 3.50 0.90 -11.24
N ASN A 487 3.52 1.24 -9.95
CA ASN A 487 3.96 2.58 -9.55
C ASN A 487 5.50 2.65 -9.67
N GLY A 488 6.02 3.87 -9.62
CA GLY A 488 7.46 4.11 -9.50
C GLY A 488 8.05 3.35 -8.31
N THR A 489 9.34 3.06 -8.42
CA THR A 489 10.11 2.17 -7.52
C THR A 489 10.06 2.61 -6.05
N MET A 490 9.72 3.88 -5.81
CA MET A 490 9.52 4.43 -4.49
C MET A 490 8.29 3.87 -3.76
N TRP A 491 7.26 3.47 -4.51
CA TRP A 491 5.99 2.98 -3.99
C TRP A 491 5.92 1.46 -3.95
N ASP A 492 6.55 0.81 -4.94
CA ASP A 492 6.61 -0.63 -5.07
C ASP A 492 8.05 -1.11 -4.99
N LEU A 493 8.35 -2.03 -4.05
CA LEU A 493 9.65 -2.70 -3.86
C LEU A 493 10.14 -3.50 -5.09
N ARG A 494 9.45 -3.42 -6.23
CA ARG A 494 9.64 -4.30 -7.39
C ARG A 494 10.84 -3.96 -8.27
N MET A 495 11.56 -2.87 -8.03
CA MET A 495 12.53 -2.38 -9.02
C MET A 495 13.75 -1.73 -8.35
N GLY A 496 14.79 -2.54 -8.15
CA GLY A 496 16.17 -2.05 -8.21
C GLY A 496 16.79 -2.59 -9.50
N GLY A 497 16.68 -1.85 -10.61
CA GLY A 497 17.46 -2.12 -11.83
C GLY A 497 16.73 -2.66 -13.06
N ILE A 498 15.44 -2.38 -13.25
CA ILE A 498 14.85 -2.43 -14.60
C ILE A 498 14.67 -0.99 -15.06
N ASP A 499 15.27 -0.67 -16.19
CA ASP A 499 15.23 0.66 -16.79
C ASP A 499 13.76 1.01 -17.11
N ALA A 500 13.31 2.20 -16.68
CA ALA A 500 11.90 2.62 -16.81
C ALA A 500 11.46 2.72 -18.29
N THR A 501 12.43 2.73 -19.20
CA THR A 501 12.27 2.73 -20.66
C THR A 501 11.63 1.45 -21.20
N ASP A 502 11.87 0.28 -20.59
CA ASP A 502 11.29 -0.99 -21.04
C ASP A 502 9.78 -1.10 -20.75
N VAL A 503 9.30 -0.44 -19.68
CA VAL A 503 7.88 -0.46 -19.29
C VAL A 503 7.06 0.56 -20.10
N LEU A 504 7.67 1.68 -20.50
CA LEU A 504 7.00 2.72 -21.29
C LEU A 504 6.80 2.31 -22.76
N GLY A 505 7.63 1.41 -23.28
CA GLY A 505 7.49 0.85 -24.64
C GLY A 505 6.24 -0.01 -24.84
N GLU A 506 5.74 -0.68 -23.79
CA GLU A 506 4.55 -1.54 -23.88
C GLU A 506 3.23 -0.78 -23.71
N ILE A 507 3.26 0.42 -23.10
CA ILE A 507 2.06 1.25 -22.90
C ILE A 507 1.67 1.99 -24.20
N SER A 508 2.65 2.41 -25.01
CA SER A 508 2.39 3.07 -26.29
C SER A 508 1.88 2.10 -27.38
N GLY A 509 2.21 0.82 -27.29
CA GLY A 509 1.77 -0.22 -28.23
C GLY A 509 0.33 -0.69 -28.07
N ARG A 510 -0.33 -0.44 -26.92
CA ARG A 510 -1.73 -0.82 -26.69
C ARG A 510 -2.74 0.31 -26.92
N ASN A 511 -2.32 1.57 -26.82
CA ASN A 511 -3.24 2.71 -27.03
C ASN A 511 -3.44 3.10 -28.50
N THR A 512 -2.79 2.40 -29.45
CA THR A 512 -2.89 2.70 -30.90
C THR A 512 -3.76 1.71 -31.68
N ALA A 513 -4.39 0.73 -31.02
CA ALA A 513 -5.17 -0.32 -31.69
C ALA A 513 -6.70 -0.20 -31.57
N ASP A 514 -7.24 0.66 -30.70
CA ASP A 514 -8.70 0.73 -30.44
C ASP A 514 -9.33 2.13 -30.68
N SER A 515 -8.66 2.99 -31.45
CA SER A 515 -9.26 4.25 -31.91
C SER A 515 -9.59 4.17 -33.40
N ASP A 516 -10.60 3.38 -33.78
CA ASP A 516 -11.38 3.65 -35.00
C ASP A 516 -12.74 2.94 -34.98
N SER A 517 -13.77 3.73 -35.32
CA SER A 517 -15.17 3.40 -35.56
C SER A 517 -16.07 3.07 -34.35
N ASP A 518 -16.66 4.13 -33.77
CA ASP A 518 -18.10 4.14 -33.51
C ASP A 518 -18.59 5.57 -33.78
N SER A 519 -19.06 5.77 -35.02
CA SER A 519 -19.77 6.98 -35.43
C SER A 519 -21.15 6.99 -34.79
N ASP A 520 -21.46 8.10 -34.12
CA ASP A 520 -22.80 8.45 -33.62
C ASP A 520 -23.90 8.15 -34.64
N SER A 521 -24.84 7.29 -34.25
CA SER A 521 -26.18 7.27 -34.83
C SER A 521 -27.21 7.46 -33.72
N ASP A 522 -27.66 8.71 -33.59
CA ASP A 522 -28.85 9.13 -32.86
C ASP A 522 -30.10 8.45 -33.44
N ASP A 523 -30.52 7.32 -32.84
CA ASP A 523 -31.85 6.77 -33.10
C ASP A 523 -32.85 7.37 -32.10
N LYS A 524 -33.50 8.44 -32.56
CA LYS A 524 -34.75 8.95 -32.00
C LYS A 524 -35.84 7.89 -32.17
N VAL A 525 -36.37 7.44 -31.04
CA VAL A 525 -37.60 6.65 -30.96
C VAL A 525 -38.76 7.52 -31.43
N ASP A 526 -39.42 7.12 -32.53
CA ASP A 526 -40.69 7.68 -32.99
C ASP A 526 -41.83 6.70 -32.61
N PRO A 527 -42.94 7.16 -32.00
CA PRO A 527 -44.02 6.28 -31.53
C PRO A 527 -45.20 6.29 -32.50
N ALA A 528 -45.48 5.17 -33.20
CA ALA A 528 -46.82 4.81 -33.68
C ALA A 528 -46.85 3.42 -34.35
N LEU A 529 -47.51 2.46 -33.68
CA LEU A 529 -48.64 1.58 -34.12
C LEU A 529 -48.75 1.09 -35.58
N PRO A 530 -49.40 -0.07 -35.85
CA PRO A 530 -50.47 -0.72 -35.06
C PRO A 530 -50.07 -1.92 -34.21
#